data_AF-A0AB32WHW5-F1
#
_entry.id   AF-A0AB32WHW5-F1
#
_cell.length_a   1.000
_cell.length_b   1.000
_cell.length_c   1.000
_cell.angle_alpha   90.00
_cell.angle_beta   90.00
_cell.angle_gamma   90.00
#
_symmetry.space_group_name_H-M   'P 1'
#
loop_
_entity.id
_entity.type
_entity.pdbx_description
1 polymer ?
#
loop_
_entity_poly.entity_id
_entity_poly.type
_entity_poly.pdbx_seq_one_letter_code
_entity_poly.pdbx_strand_id
1 'polypeptide(L)'
;MFSTKEMPSPSSIFSAYASMTASIMLFRSMANDLIPYPIRNYLFSTVRYFFKPRSPILTLVIEESNGMARNQVYDASEIYLCTRISPNTERLKISKTPKEKNLTIRLEKGEKIVDFYEGVELKWRFVCAEAEKSNNPNDHFPPRAEKRSFELSFHKKHKNIVLNSYVSYVLERSKAVKDEQRVLKMFTLNMQNYGGIKWESINLEHPATFETLAMDPEVKNDVMDDLNRFVKRKEFYKRVGRAWKRGYLLYGPPGTGKSSLVAAVANYLKFDVYDLQLANIMRDSDLRKLLLATGNRSILVIEDIDCSVDLPDRRHGDGRKQPDQHVQVSLSSSSMRMDHMTGSWNEDLLLKTVSQIMLVLDSSIH
;
A
#
# COMPACT_ATOMS: atom_id res chain seq x y z
N MET A 1 -53.67 -3.11 26.90
CA MET A 1 -54.08 -2.02 27.82
C MET A 1 -52.91 -1.72 28.74
N PHE A 2 -52.11 -0.71 28.42
CA PHE A 2 -51.05 -0.23 29.32
C PHE A 2 -51.62 0.92 30.16
N SER A 3 -51.53 0.76 31.47
CA SER A 3 -52.09 1.65 32.49
C SER A 3 -51.34 2.98 32.54
N THR A 4 -52.00 4.07 32.13
CA THR A 4 -51.59 5.45 32.41
C THR A 4 -52.04 5.82 33.82
N LYS A 5 -51.24 5.52 34.85
CA LYS A 5 -51.46 6.08 36.18
C LYS A 5 -50.14 6.48 36.83
N GLU A 6 -50.16 7.72 37.31
CA GLU A 6 -49.19 8.39 38.20
C GLU A 6 -48.08 9.20 37.51
N MET A 7 -48.48 10.22 36.75
CA MET A 7 -47.69 11.45 36.69
C MET A 7 -47.89 12.24 38.00
N PRO A 8 -46.83 12.64 38.71
CA PRO A 8 -46.94 13.47 39.90
C PRO A 8 -47.60 14.81 39.55
N SER A 9 -48.54 15.25 40.39
CA SER A 9 -49.24 16.53 40.24
C SER A 9 -48.26 17.71 40.10
N PRO A 10 -48.57 18.78 39.35
CA PRO A 10 -47.69 19.94 39.19
C PRO A 10 -47.25 20.55 40.53
N SER A 11 -48.13 20.52 41.53
CA SER A 11 -47.85 20.94 42.90
C SER A 11 -46.83 20.05 43.60
N SER A 12 -46.86 18.73 43.38
CA SER A 12 -45.87 17.78 43.93
C SER A 12 -44.49 17.90 43.28
N ILE A 13 -44.43 18.21 41.98
CA ILE A 13 -43.17 18.51 41.29
C ILE A 13 -42.62 19.84 41.81
N PHE A 14 -43.48 20.85 41.99
CA PHE A 14 -43.07 22.14 42.53
C PHE A 14 -42.61 22.03 43.99
N SER A 15 -43.27 21.24 44.84
CA SER A 15 -42.85 21.02 46.23
C SER A 15 -41.55 20.21 46.31
N ALA A 16 -41.37 19.21 45.44
CA ALA A 16 -40.10 18.48 45.33
C ALA A 16 -38.97 19.41 44.86
N TYR A 17 -39.25 20.30 43.91
CA TYR A 17 -38.27 21.27 43.44
C TYR A 17 -37.95 22.33 44.49
N ALA A 18 -38.95 22.83 45.21
CA ALA A 18 -38.78 23.80 46.29
C ALA A 18 -37.99 23.22 47.47
N SER A 19 -38.32 21.99 47.90
CA SER A 19 -37.57 21.28 48.95
C SER A 19 -36.14 20.93 48.53
N MET A 20 -35.94 20.49 47.29
CA MET A 20 -34.61 20.26 46.73
C MET A 20 -33.81 21.57 46.65
N THR A 21 -34.42 22.67 46.23
CA THR A 21 -33.75 23.98 46.18
C THR A 21 -33.40 24.49 47.59
N ALA A 22 -34.32 24.36 48.55
CA ALA A 22 -34.09 24.73 49.94
C ALA A 22 -32.95 23.91 50.57
N SER A 23 -32.93 22.60 50.35
CA SER A 23 -31.86 21.72 50.84
C SER A 23 -30.50 22.04 50.19
N ILE A 24 -30.47 22.37 48.89
CA ILE A 24 -29.26 22.82 48.20
C ILE A 24 -28.77 24.16 48.75
N MET A 25 -29.68 25.11 49.03
CA MET A 25 -29.31 26.40 49.59
C MET A 25 -28.78 26.28 51.03
N LEU A 26 -29.37 25.42 51.85
CA LEU A 26 -28.88 25.12 53.20
C LEU A 26 -27.51 24.45 53.15
N PHE A 27 -27.34 23.43 52.29
CA PHE A 27 -26.05 22.77 52.11
C PHE A 27 -24.98 23.74 51.58
N ARG A 28 -25.36 24.65 50.67
CA ARG A 28 -24.47 25.70 50.17
C ARG A 28 -24.07 26.69 51.26
N SER A 29 -24.98 27.07 52.14
CA SER A 29 -24.70 27.93 53.29
C SER A 29 -23.73 27.24 54.25
N MET A 30 -24.03 26.01 54.65
CA MET A 30 -23.18 25.22 55.54
C MET A 30 -21.80 24.96 54.93
N ALA A 31 -21.72 24.65 53.63
CA ALA A 31 -20.45 24.44 52.94
C ALA A 31 -19.62 25.73 52.84
N ASN A 32 -20.26 26.90 52.72
CA ASN A 32 -19.56 28.19 52.74
C ASN A 32 -19.04 28.54 54.14
N ASP A 33 -19.73 28.14 55.20
CA ASP A 33 -19.32 28.37 56.59
C ASP A 33 -18.23 27.38 57.07
N LEU A 34 -18.27 26.13 56.58
CA LEU A 34 -17.32 25.07 56.99
C LEU A 34 -16.04 25.01 56.15
N ILE A 35 -16.07 25.46 54.89
CA ILE A 35 -14.95 25.27 53.95
C ILE A 35 -14.28 26.62 53.67
N PRO A 36 -13.04 26.85 54.16
CA PRO A 36 -12.26 28.03 53.86
C PRO A 36 -12.13 28.29 52.35
N TYR A 37 -12.22 29.56 51.96
CA TYR A 37 -12.13 30.02 50.55
C TYR A 37 -10.99 29.40 49.71
N PRO A 38 -9.76 29.17 50.26
CA PRO A 38 -8.67 28.54 49.50
C PRO A 38 -8.96 27.10 49.08
N ILE A 39 -9.73 26.35 49.88
CA ILE A 39 -9.99 24.91 49.69
C ILE A 39 -11.15 24.67 48.73
N ARG A 40 -12.04 25.67 48.59
CA ARG A 40 -13.24 25.59 47.74
C ARG A 40 -12.91 25.26 46.28
N ASN A 41 -11.90 25.91 45.71
CA ASN A 41 -11.53 25.67 44.31
C ASN A 41 -10.97 24.26 44.08
N TYR A 42 -10.29 23.68 45.09
CA TYR A 42 -9.80 22.31 45.05
C TYR A 42 -10.93 21.29 45.19
N LEU A 43 -11.89 21.56 46.07
CA LEU A 43 -13.03 20.67 46.29
C LEU A 43 -13.98 20.66 45.07
N PHE A 44 -14.25 21.84 44.48
CA PHE A 44 -15.02 21.95 43.25
C PHE A 44 -14.32 21.30 42.04
N SER A 45 -12.99 21.44 41.92
CA SER A 45 -12.25 20.79 40.82
C SER A 45 -12.22 19.27 40.99
N THR A 46 -12.09 18.77 42.22
CA THR A 46 -12.13 17.34 42.55
C THR A 46 -13.51 16.75 42.28
N VAL A 47 -14.58 17.38 42.76
CA VAL A 47 -15.96 16.95 42.47
C VAL A 47 -16.23 16.97 40.96
N ARG A 48 -15.84 18.03 40.24
CA ARG A 48 -16.02 18.12 38.79
C ARG A 48 -15.19 17.08 38.02
N TYR A 49 -14.04 16.66 38.56
CA TYR A 49 -13.22 15.58 38.02
C TYR A 49 -13.89 14.21 38.18
N PHE A 50 -14.45 13.93 39.36
CA PHE A 50 -15.14 12.67 39.65
C PHE A 50 -16.50 12.54 38.92
N PHE A 51 -17.22 13.65 38.73
CA PHE A 51 -18.54 13.68 38.10
C PHE A 51 -18.52 14.08 36.61
N LYS A 52 -17.36 14.05 35.95
CA LYS A 52 -17.29 14.30 34.50
C LYS A 52 -18.09 13.20 33.78
N PRO A 53 -19.19 13.50 33.07
CA PRO A 53 -19.97 12.48 32.38
C PRO A 53 -19.06 11.74 31.40
N ARG A 54 -18.89 10.43 31.58
CA ARG A 54 -18.13 9.63 30.61
C ARG A 54 -18.95 9.59 29.34
N SER A 55 -18.55 10.39 28.34
CA SER A 55 -19.19 10.38 27.02
C SER A 55 -19.33 8.93 26.52
N PRO A 56 -20.50 8.52 26.01
CA PRO A 56 -20.69 7.18 25.45
C PRO A 56 -19.92 6.98 24.14
N ILE A 57 -19.38 8.07 23.56
CA ILE A 57 -18.62 8.07 22.31
C ILE A 57 -17.14 7.86 22.61
N LEU A 58 -16.50 6.98 21.85
CA LEU A 58 -15.06 6.85 21.74
C LEU A 58 -14.63 7.47 20.42
N THR A 59 -13.57 8.28 20.46
CA THR A 59 -12.94 8.84 19.28
C THR A 59 -11.51 8.31 19.19
N LEU A 60 -11.19 7.68 18.07
CA LEU A 60 -9.82 7.28 17.73
C LEU A 60 -9.20 8.41 16.92
N VAL A 61 -8.00 8.84 17.31
CA VAL A 61 -7.23 9.85 16.59
C VAL A 61 -6.15 9.14 15.79
N ILE A 62 -6.18 9.33 14.47
CA ILE A 62 -5.25 8.74 13.53
C ILE A 62 -4.41 9.89 12.98
N GLU A 63 -3.24 10.11 13.55
CA GLU A 63 -2.30 11.17 13.14
C GLU A 63 -1.56 10.78 11.86
N GLU A 64 -1.19 11.77 11.03
CA GLU A 64 -0.44 11.57 9.78
C GLU A 64 0.94 10.92 9.99
N SER A 65 1.65 11.33 11.05
CA SER A 65 2.93 10.75 11.42
C SER A 65 2.86 10.08 12.79
N ASN A 66 3.55 8.97 12.92
CA ASN A 66 3.86 8.34 14.20
C ASN A 66 5.37 8.46 14.42
N GLY A 67 5.79 9.57 15.05
CA GLY A 67 7.21 9.92 15.18
C GLY A 67 7.83 10.30 13.83
N MET A 68 8.87 9.59 13.41
CA MET A 68 9.57 9.82 12.14
C MET A 68 8.94 9.07 10.95
N ALA A 69 8.05 8.11 11.22
CA ALA A 69 7.42 7.31 10.17
C ALA A 69 6.00 7.82 9.88
N ARG A 70 5.59 7.73 8.61
CA ARG A 70 4.22 8.02 8.18
C ARG A 70 3.28 6.90 8.64
N ASN A 71 2.10 7.26 9.12
CA ASN A 71 1.15 6.30 9.67
C ASN A 71 0.39 5.59 8.54
N GLN A 72 0.54 4.26 8.44
CA GLN A 72 -0.11 3.46 7.40
C GLN A 72 -1.65 3.49 7.51
N VAL A 73 -2.19 3.59 8.73
CA VAL A 73 -3.64 3.69 8.96
C VAL A 73 -4.15 5.03 8.44
N TYR A 74 -3.36 6.10 8.56
CA TYR A 74 -3.72 7.41 8.01
C TYR A 74 -3.79 7.37 6.49
N ASP A 75 -2.76 6.84 5.83
CA ASP A 75 -2.72 6.75 4.36
C ASP A 75 -3.86 5.86 3.82
N ALA A 76 -4.15 4.75 4.51
CA ALA A 76 -5.29 3.91 4.18
C ALA A 76 -6.63 4.61 4.37
N SER A 77 -6.78 5.39 5.44
CA SER A 77 -8.00 6.17 5.70
C SER A 77 -8.22 7.24 4.64
N GLU A 78 -7.17 7.95 4.21
CA GLU A 78 -7.27 8.95 3.13
C GLU A 78 -7.83 8.33 1.84
N ILE A 79 -7.26 7.19 1.41
CA ILE A 79 -7.72 6.47 0.20
C ILE A 79 -9.14 5.93 0.37
N TYR A 80 -9.42 5.28 1.50
CA TYR A 80 -10.72 4.66 1.75
C TYR A 80 -11.85 5.69 1.78
N LEU A 81 -11.66 6.80 2.50
CA LEU A 81 -12.71 7.80 2.67
C LEU A 81 -13.05 8.53 1.37
N CYS A 82 -12.09 8.67 0.45
CA CYS A 82 -12.38 9.16 -0.90
C CYS A 82 -13.37 8.27 -1.67
N THR A 83 -13.52 6.99 -1.31
CA THR A 83 -14.53 6.09 -1.90
C THR A 83 -15.91 6.19 -1.21
N ARG A 84 -16.00 6.93 -0.10
CA ARG A 84 -17.21 7.11 0.73
C ARG A 84 -17.76 8.53 0.67
N ILE A 85 -17.33 9.33 -0.31
CA ILE A 85 -17.88 10.66 -0.56
C ILE A 85 -19.37 10.51 -0.86
N SER A 86 -20.20 11.24 -0.11
CA SER A 86 -21.65 11.20 -0.24
C SER A 86 -22.14 12.45 -0.99
N PRO A 87 -23.37 12.45 -1.55
CA PRO A 87 -23.97 13.67 -2.09
C PRO A 87 -24.09 14.80 -1.05
N ASN A 88 -24.05 14.46 0.25
CA ASN A 88 -24.10 15.42 1.36
C ASN A 88 -22.72 15.97 1.74
N THR A 89 -21.64 15.57 1.05
CA THR A 89 -20.30 16.10 1.28
C THR A 89 -20.23 17.54 0.80
N GLU A 90 -19.90 18.46 1.69
CA GLU A 90 -19.99 19.90 1.41
C GLU A 90 -18.72 20.44 0.75
N ARG A 91 -17.54 19.95 1.16
CA ARG A 91 -16.26 20.49 0.72
C ARG A 91 -15.24 19.41 0.41
N LEU A 92 -14.69 19.48 -0.81
CA LEU A 92 -13.64 18.62 -1.30
C LEU A 92 -12.49 19.45 -1.86
N LYS A 93 -11.28 18.96 -1.61
CA LYS A 93 -10.06 19.50 -2.22
C LYS A 93 -9.72 18.70 -3.45
N ILE A 94 -9.54 19.39 -4.58
CA ILE A 94 -9.21 18.76 -5.86
C ILE A 94 -7.84 19.25 -6.31
N SER A 95 -7.02 18.35 -6.82
CA SER A 95 -5.72 18.66 -7.39
C SER A 95 -5.46 17.79 -8.61
N LYS A 96 -4.71 18.31 -9.57
CA LYS A 96 -4.17 17.57 -10.71
C LYS A 96 -2.76 18.04 -10.96
N THR A 97 -1.79 17.14 -10.86
CA THR A 97 -0.42 17.44 -11.26
C THR A 97 -0.22 17.06 -12.73
N PRO A 98 0.72 17.69 -13.47
CA PRO A 98 1.01 17.30 -14.85
C PRO A 98 1.44 15.84 -15.02
N LYS A 99 1.89 15.18 -13.93
CA LYS A 99 2.29 13.77 -13.90
C LYS A 99 1.12 12.82 -13.60
N GLU A 100 -0.01 13.33 -13.13
CA GLU A 100 -1.20 12.56 -12.79
C GLU A 100 -2.21 12.57 -13.93
N LYS A 101 -2.62 11.38 -14.38
CA LYS A 101 -3.67 11.24 -15.39
C LYS A 101 -5.06 11.62 -14.85
N ASN A 102 -5.31 11.25 -13.60
CA ASN A 102 -6.61 11.40 -12.94
C ASN A 102 -6.60 12.57 -11.94
N LEU A 103 -7.79 13.09 -11.63
CA LEU A 103 -7.98 14.08 -10.58
C LEU A 103 -7.76 13.43 -9.21
N THR A 104 -6.91 14.03 -8.39
CA THR A 104 -6.73 13.65 -6.99
C THR A 104 -7.72 14.44 -6.14
N ILE A 105 -8.72 13.75 -5.61
CA ILE A 105 -9.75 14.30 -4.72
C ILE A 105 -9.38 13.95 -3.27
N ARG A 106 -9.41 14.94 -2.37
CA ARG A 106 -9.14 14.81 -0.94
C ARG A 106 -10.21 15.51 -0.13
N LEU A 107 -10.30 15.16 1.15
CA LEU A 107 -11.23 15.79 2.09
C LEU A 107 -10.70 17.15 2.55
N GLU A 108 -11.60 18.12 2.65
CA GLU A 108 -11.30 19.46 3.17
C GLU A 108 -11.37 19.48 4.71
N LYS A 109 -10.66 20.42 5.34
CA LYS A 109 -10.61 20.53 6.81
C LYS A 109 -12.01 20.65 7.40
N GLY A 110 -12.34 19.75 8.34
CA GLY A 110 -13.61 19.74 9.07
C GLY A 110 -14.71 18.92 8.42
N GLU A 111 -14.50 18.40 7.20
CA GLU A 111 -15.46 17.55 6.49
C GLU A 111 -15.75 16.28 7.29
N LYS A 112 -17.03 15.87 7.29
CA LYS A 112 -17.50 14.70 8.02
C LYS A 112 -18.05 13.66 7.07
N ILE A 113 -17.64 12.41 7.26
CA ILE A 113 -18.17 11.27 6.52
C ILE A 113 -18.83 10.33 7.51
N VAL A 114 -20.03 9.87 7.17
CA VAL A 114 -20.72 8.82 7.90
C VAL A 114 -20.56 7.53 7.11
N ASP A 115 -20.01 6.51 7.77
CA ASP A 115 -19.86 5.17 7.22
C ASP A 115 -20.62 4.16 8.08
N PHE A 116 -20.98 3.03 7.49
CA PHE A 116 -21.68 1.95 8.17
C PHE A 116 -20.95 0.64 7.97
N TYR A 117 -20.64 -0.04 9.06
CA TYR A 117 -19.98 -1.34 9.06
C TYR A 117 -20.66 -2.28 10.04
N GLU A 118 -21.17 -3.42 9.55
CA GLU A 118 -21.91 -4.41 10.36
C GLU A 118 -23.01 -3.79 11.25
N GLY A 119 -23.72 -2.78 10.72
CA GLY A 119 -24.77 -2.05 11.45
C GLY A 119 -24.27 -1.02 12.47
N VAL A 120 -22.96 -0.80 12.56
CA VAL A 120 -22.35 0.25 13.39
C VAL A 120 -22.17 1.53 12.57
N GLU A 121 -22.73 2.63 13.04
CA GLU A 121 -22.50 3.97 12.49
C GLU A 121 -21.14 4.52 12.96
N LEU A 122 -20.30 4.91 12.00
CA LEU A 122 -18.94 5.38 12.19
C LEU A 122 -18.82 6.79 11.60
N LYS A 123 -18.41 7.75 12.43
CA LYS A 123 -18.27 9.16 12.02
C LYS A 123 -16.82 9.52 11.87
N TRP A 124 -16.41 9.76 10.63
CA TRP A 124 -15.10 10.27 10.29
C TRP A 124 -15.12 11.79 10.22
N ARG A 125 -14.02 12.40 10.66
CA ARG A 125 -13.79 13.83 10.50
C ARG A 125 -12.33 14.07 10.16
N PHE A 126 -12.09 14.90 9.15
CA PHE A 126 -10.73 15.36 8.85
C PHE A 126 -10.38 16.61 9.67
N VAL A 127 -9.25 16.58 10.38
CA VAL A 127 -8.83 17.64 11.31
C VAL A 127 -7.40 18.07 11.00
N CYS A 128 -7.21 19.36 10.74
CA CYS A 128 -5.90 20.00 10.70
C CYS A 128 -5.73 20.90 11.93
N ALA A 129 -4.76 20.61 12.77
CA ALA A 129 -4.33 21.51 13.85
C ALA A 129 -3.17 22.38 13.35
N GLU A 130 -3.31 23.70 13.50
CA GLU A 130 -2.21 24.63 13.28
C GLU A 130 -1.16 24.39 14.36
N ALA A 131 0.11 24.30 13.97
CA ALA A 131 1.18 24.18 14.95
C ALA A 131 1.24 25.47 15.78
N GLU A 132 1.29 25.35 17.10
CA GLU A 132 1.51 26.48 17.99
C GLU A 132 2.74 27.26 17.49
N LYS A 133 2.53 28.53 17.15
CA LYS A 133 3.63 29.43 16.83
C LYS A 133 4.52 29.52 18.06
N SER A 134 5.77 29.12 17.90
CA SER A 134 6.83 29.50 18.85
C SER A 134 6.82 31.02 18.92
N ASN A 135 6.43 31.60 20.06
CA ASN A 135 6.46 33.04 20.30
C ASN A 135 7.90 33.57 20.48
N ASN A 136 8.92 32.78 20.14
CA ASN A 136 10.31 33.13 20.34
C ASN A 136 10.87 33.79 19.08
N PRO A 137 11.20 35.10 19.09
CA PRO A 137 11.66 35.83 17.92
C PRO A 137 13.02 35.36 17.35
N ASN A 138 13.74 34.45 18.03
CA ASN A 138 15.00 33.87 17.58
C ASN A 138 14.87 32.50 16.89
N ASP A 139 13.67 31.94 16.80
CA ASP A 139 13.46 30.61 16.21
C ASP A 139 13.45 30.70 14.67
N HIS A 140 14.59 30.44 14.04
CA HIS A 140 14.75 30.43 12.57
C HIS A 140 14.23 29.13 11.94
N PHE A 141 13.60 28.24 12.70
CA PHE A 141 12.98 27.06 12.15
C PHE A 141 11.69 27.43 11.39
N PRO A 142 11.48 26.87 10.18
CA PRO A 142 10.23 27.07 9.45
C PRO A 142 9.04 26.66 10.33
N PRO A 143 7.87 27.32 10.19
CA PRO A 143 6.68 26.97 10.96
C PRO A 143 6.43 25.46 10.84
N ARG A 144 6.31 24.78 11.98
CA ARG A 144 6.02 23.34 12.01
C ARG A 144 4.81 23.08 11.14
N ALA A 145 4.93 22.10 10.23
CA ALA A 145 3.86 21.71 9.33
C ALA A 145 2.56 21.47 10.11
N GLU A 146 1.43 21.89 9.55
CA GLU A 146 0.09 21.62 10.09
C GLU A 146 -0.03 20.13 10.46
N LYS A 147 -0.46 19.84 11.68
CA LYS A 147 -0.69 18.45 12.09
C LYS A 147 -2.02 17.99 11.53
N ARG A 148 -1.98 17.04 10.60
CA ARG A 148 -3.16 16.44 9.98
C ARG A 148 -3.52 15.14 10.69
N SER A 149 -4.80 14.94 10.91
CA SER A 149 -5.33 13.75 11.56
C SER A 149 -6.75 13.44 11.11
N PHE A 150 -7.12 12.17 11.22
CA PHE A 150 -8.50 11.73 11.12
C PHE A 150 -9.04 11.37 12.50
N GLU A 151 -10.24 11.85 12.81
CA GLU A 151 -10.98 11.44 14.00
C GLU A 151 -12.06 10.45 13.59
N LEU A 152 -12.03 9.25 14.17
CA LEU A 152 -13.04 8.22 14.00
C LEU A 152 -13.87 8.09 15.29
N SER A 153 -15.11 8.54 15.26
CA SER A 153 -16.01 8.58 16.41
C SER A 153 -17.15 7.55 16.30
N PHE A 154 -17.36 6.78 17.37
CA PHE A 154 -18.40 5.74 17.44
C PHE A 154 -18.77 5.43 18.90
N HIS A 155 -19.86 4.68 19.12
CA HIS A 155 -20.29 4.30 20.47
C HIS A 155 -19.34 3.28 21.11
N LYS A 156 -18.88 3.54 22.34
CA LYS A 156 -17.90 2.72 23.10
C LYS A 156 -18.19 1.21 23.12
N LYS A 157 -19.49 0.84 23.12
CA LYS A 157 -19.95 -0.56 23.06
C LYS A 157 -19.37 -1.36 21.88
N HIS A 158 -19.02 -0.68 20.77
CA HIS A 158 -18.50 -1.31 19.56
C HIS A 158 -16.98 -1.27 19.44
N LYS A 159 -16.25 -0.84 20.49
CA LYS A 159 -14.78 -0.69 20.49
C LYS A 159 -14.04 -1.89 19.91
N ASN A 160 -14.40 -3.11 20.30
CA ASN A 160 -13.69 -4.31 19.87
C ASN A 160 -13.91 -4.61 18.38
N ILE A 161 -15.14 -4.45 17.88
CA ILE A 161 -15.47 -4.63 16.46
C ILE A 161 -14.72 -3.60 15.61
N VAL A 162 -14.67 -2.35 16.07
CA VAL A 162 -13.99 -1.28 15.34
C VAL A 162 -12.48 -1.51 15.27
N LEU A 163 -11.83 -1.79 16.42
CA LEU A 163 -10.38 -1.95 16.48
C LEU A 163 -9.88 -3.22 15.78
N ASN A 164 -10.61 -4.34 15.90
CA ASN A 164 -10.13 -5.63 15.38
C ASN A 164 -10.60 -5.91 13.96
N SER A 165 -11.79 -5.41 13.56
CA SER A 165 -12.39 -5.71 12.26
C SER A 165 -12.42 -4.49 11.35
N TYR A 166 -13.03 -3.38 11.76
CA TYR A 166 -13.24 -2.24 10.88
C TYR A 166 -11.93 -1.59 10.41
N VAL A 167 -10.96 -1.39 11.30
CA VAL A 167 -9.65 -0.81 10.91
C VAL A 167 -8.94 -1.72 9.90
N SER A 168 -8.97 -3.04 10.11
CA SER A 168 -8.42 -4.03 9.17
C SER A 168 -9.14 -3.98 7.83
N TYR A 169 -10.47 -3.89 7.83
CA TYR A 169 -11.28 -3.71 6.63
C TYR A 169 -10.93 -2.45 5.85
N VAL A 170 -10.71 -1.32 6.53
CA VAL A 170 -10.26 -0.05 5.90
C VAL A 170 -8.87 -0.22 5.26
N LEU A 171 -7.94 -0.89 5.93
CA LEU A 171 -6.61 -1.23 5.38
C LEU A 171 -6.70 -2.12 4.14
N GLU A 172 -7.54 -3.16 4.16
CA GLU A 172 -7.73 -4.05 3.02
C GLU A 172 -8.42 -3.36 1.85
N ARG A 173 -9.49 -2.61 2.12
CA ARG A 173 -10.25 -1.91 1.07
C ARG A 173 -9.43 -0.81 0.42
N SER A 174 -8.69 -0.02 1.20
CA SER A 174 -7.78 1.00 0.66
C SER A 174 -6.68 0.39 -0.22
N LYS A 175 -6.14 -0.77 0.18
CA LYS A 175 -5.17 -1.50 -0.65
C LYS A 175 -5.78 -1.98 -1.96
N ALA A 176 -7.02 -2.48 -1.95
CA ALA A 176 -7.73 -2.88 -3.16
C ALA A 176 -7.94 -1.68 -4.11
N VAL A 177 -8.40 -0.53 -3.59
CA VAL A 177 -8.58 0.71 -4.38
C VAL A 177 -7.23 1.18 -4.96
N LYS A 178 -6.17 1.12 -4.17
CA LYS A 178 -4.82 1.46 -4.62
C LYS A 178 -4.31 0.51 -5.71
N ASP A 179 -4.59 -0.78 -5.58
CA ASP A 179 -4.23 -1.79 -6.58
C ASP A 179 -5.08 -1.62 -7.88
N GLU A 180 -6.35 -1.20 -7.78
CA GLU A 180 -7.21 -0.86 -8.92
C GLU A 180 -6.70 0.38 -9.69
N GLN A 181 -6.28 1.42 -8.97
CA GLN A 181 -5.77 2.67 -9.56
C GLN A 181 -4.27 2.61 -9.91
N ARG A 182 -3.62 1.47 -9.71
CA ARG A 182 -2.18 1.30 -9.92
C ARG A 182 -1.84 1.42 -11.40
N VAL A 183 -0.99 2.40 -11.72
CA VAL A 183 -0.34 2.50 -13.03
C VAL A 183 0.87 1.56 -13.04
N LEU A 184 0.93 0.67 -14.04
CA LEU A 184 2.05 -0.24 -14.22
C LEU A 184 3.29 0.51 -14.67
N LYS A 185 4.45 0.02 -14.26
CA LYS A 185 5.74 0.56 -14.69
C LYS A 185 6.51 -0.47 -15.50
N MET A 186 7.21 0.01 -16.52
CA MET A 186 8.25 -0.73 -17.23
C MET A 186 9.60 -0.18 -16.79
N PHE A 187 10.50 -1.08 -16.43
CA PHE A 187 11.84 -0.78 -15.98
C PHE A 187 12.84 -1.26 -17.02
N THR A 188 13.72 -0.37 -17.45
CA THR A 188 14.82 -0.66 -18.39
C THR A 188 16.16 -0.32 -17.75
N LEU A 189 17.24 -0.86 -18.31
CA LEU A 189 18.59 -0.60 -17.84
C LEU A 189 19.06 0.78 -18.31
N ASN A 190 19.43 1.63 -17.35
CA ASN A 190 20.16 2.87 -17.63
C ASN A 190 21.60 2.73 -17.14
N MET A 191 22.54 2.83 -18.07
CA MET A 191 23.97 2.89 -17.80
C MET A 191 24.40 4.36 -17.64
N GLN A 192 24.54 4.82 -16.40
CA GLN A 192 25.09 6.16 -16.16
C GLN A 192 26.62 6.10 -16.17
N ASN A 193 27.26 6.97 -16.95
CA ASN A 193 28.71 7.02 -17.21
C ASN A 193 29.63 6.96 -15.96
N TYR A 194 29.11 7.29 -14.77
CA TYR A 194 29.88 7.30 -13.51
C TYR A 194 29.14 6.65 -12.32
N GLY A 195 27.96 6.04 -12.53
CA GLY A 195 27.01 5.70 -11.44
C GLY A 195 26.65 4.22 -11.27
N GLY A 196 27.20 3.32 -12.09
CA GLY A 196 26.79 1.92 -12.12
C GLY A 196 25.43 1.69 -12.79
N ILE A 197 25.04 0.42 -12.96
CA ILE A 197 23.80 0.04 -13.64
C ILE A 197 22.62 0.16 -12.67
N LYS A 198 21.55 0.85 -13.09
CA LYS A 198 20.31 0.96 -12.30
C LYS A 198 19.07 0.79 -13.17
N TRP A 199 17.98 0.40 -12.50
CA TRP A 199 16.65 0.40 -13.10
C TRP A 199 16.13 1.83 -13.24
N GLU A 200 15.70 2.20 -14.44
CA GLU A 200 14.92 3.40 -14.70
C GLU A 200 13.49 3.00 -15.09
N SER A 201 12.49 3.76 -14.66
CA SER A 201 11.08 3.40 -14.84
C SER A 201 10.32 4.39 -15.70
N ILE A 202 9.52 3.88 -16.61
CA ILE A 202 8.47 4.61 -17.33
C ILE A 202 7.09 4.00 -17.05
N ASN A 203 6.01 4.74 -17.31
CA ASN A 203 4.67 4.17 -17.23
C ASN A 203 4.48 3.15 -18.37
N LEU A 204 4.02 1.95 -18.03
CA LEU A 204 3.66 0.92 -18.98
C LEU A 204 2.19 1.09 -19.37
N GLU A 205 1.98 1.57 -20.59
CA GLU A 205 0.65 1.82 -21.16
C GLU A 205 0.49 0.99 -22.42
N HIS A 206 0.31 -0.31 -22.24
CA HIS A 206 0.17 -1.25 -23.34
C HIS A 206 -1.28 -1.73 -23.46
N PRO A 207 -1.92 -1.67 -24.64
CA PRO A 207 -3.33 -2.03 -24.80
C PRO A 207 -3.60 -3.54 -24.73
N ALA A 208 -2.57 -4.38 -24.87
CA ALA A 208 -2.75 -5.83 -24.88
C ALA A 208 -3.30 -6.38 -23.56
N THR A 209 -4.40 -7.11 -23.67
CA THR A 209 -5.00 -7.98 -22.66
C THR A 209 -5.14 -9.40 -23.23
N PHE A 210 -5.43 -10.39 -22.37
CA PHE A 210 -5.76 -11.75 -22.82
C PHE A 210 -6.98 -11.83 -23.75
N GLU A 211 -7.84 -10.79 -23.75
CA GLU A 211 -8.98 -10.71 -24.67
C GLU A 211 -8.56 -10.24 -26.06
N THR A 212 -7.63 -9.28 -26.13
CA THR A 212 -7.12 -8.73 -27.41
C THR A 212 -6.04 -9.61 -28.05
N LEU A 213 -5.43 -10.51 -27.28
CA LEU A 213 -4.30 -11.32 -27.73
C LEU A 213 -4.80 -12.48 -28.61
N ALA A 214 -4.34 -12.51 -29.86
CA ALA A 214 -4.59 -13.62 -30.77
C ALA A 214 -3.69 -14.81 -30.44
N MET A 215 -4.24 -15.84 -29.80
CA MET A 215 -3.56 -17.09 -29.51
C MET A 215 -4.58 -18.23 -29.40
N ASP A 216 -4.09 -19.47 -29.37
CA ASP A 216 -4.94 -20.64 -29.17
C ASP A 216 -5.74 -20.54 -27.84
N PRO A 217 -7.07 -20.72 -27.84
CA PRO A 217 -7.90 -20.60 -26.65
C PRO A 217 -7.54 -21.57 -25.53
N GLU A 218 -7.12 -22.79 -25.85
CA GLU A 218 -6.76 -23.80 -24.85
C GLU A 218 -5.46 -23.37 -24.14
N VAL A 219 -4.44 -23.01 -24.92
CA VAL A 219 -3.16 -22.49 -24.39
C VAL A 219 -3.38 -21.22 -23.56
N LYS A 220 -4.29 -20.34 -24.00
CA LYS A 220 -4.65 -19.13 -23.24
C LYS A 220 -5.21 -19.47 -21.86
N ASN A 221 -6.16 -20.40 -21.80
CA ASN A 221 -6.79 -20.80 -20.56
C ASN A 221 -5.79 -21.47 -19.62
N ASP A 222 -4.91 -22.33 -20.14
CA ASP A 222 -3.85 -22.98 -19.35
C ASP A 222 -2.91 -21.96 -18.70
N VAL A 223 -2.49 -20.95 -19.46
CA VAL A 223 -1.64 -19.86 -18.93
C VAL A 223 -2.40 -19.07 -17.87
N MET A 224 -3.66 -18.67 -18.12
CA MET A 224 -4.46 -17.91 -17.15
C MET A 224 -4.69 -18.70 -15.85
N ASP A 225 -4.99 -20.00 -15.94
CA ASP A 225 -5.19 -20.87 -14.79
C ASP A 225 -3.92 -21.05 -13.96
N ASP A 226 -2.77 -21.18 -14.62
CA ASP A 226 -1.48 -21.26 -13.93
C ASP A 226 -1.13 -19.94 -13.22
N LEU A 227 -1.36 -18.79 -13.87
CA LEU A 227 -1.17 -17.47 -13.26
C LEU A 227 -2.08 -17.30 -12.04
N ASN A 228 -3.35 -17.69 -12.13
CA ASN A 228 -4.29 -17.66 -11.01
C ASN A 228 -3.83 -18.55 -9.85
N ARG A 229 -3.35 -19.76 -10.18
CA ARG A 229 -2.81 -20.70 -9.20
C ARG A 229 -1.55 -20.15 -8.53
N PHE A 230 -0.67 -19.50 -9.29
CA PHE A 230 0.52 -18.85 -8.77
C PHE A 230 0.17 -17.75 -7.75
N VAL A 231 -0.79 -16.87 -8.08
CA VAL A 231 -1.27 -15.81 -7.17
C VAL A 231 -1.85 -16.38 -5.89
N LYS A 232 -2.74 -17.37 -5.99
CA LYS A 232 -3.41 -18.01 -4.84
C LYS A 232 -2.46 -18.75 -3.90
N ARG A 233 -1.27 -19.16 -4.37
CA ARG A 233 -0.32 -19.96 -3.58
C ARG A 233 0.69 -19.12 -2.81
N LYS A 234 0.62 -17.78 -2.84
CA LYS A 234 1.55 -16.91 -2.13
C LYS A 234 1.77 -17.31 -0.66
N GLU A 235 0.69 -17.51 0.09
CA GLU A 235 0.72 -17.86 1.51
C GLU A 235 1.28 -19.27 1.74
N PHE A 236 1.07 -20.17 0.78
CA PHE A 236 1.65 -21.51 0.81
C PHE A 236 3.18 -21.44 0.70
N TYR A 237 3.72 -20.73 -0.30
CA TYR A 237 5.17 -20.55 -0.48
C TYR A 237 5.81 -19.91 0.76
N LYS A 238 5.16 -18.89 1.33
CA LYS A 238 5.62 -18.24 2.57
C LYS A 238 5.69 -19.22 3.74
N ARG A 239 4.69 -20.10 3.90
CA ARG A 239 4.62 -21.08 4.98
C ARG A 239 5.69 -22.15 4.88
N VAL A 240 5.98 -22.62 3.66
CA VAL A 240 7.00 -23.65 3.41
C VAL A 240 8.42 -23.08 3.27
N GLY A 241 8.60 -21.76 3.45
CA GLY A 241 9.89 -21.09 3.36
C GLY A 241 10.52 -21.11 1.96
N ARG A 242 9.71 -21.25 0.90
CA ARG A 242 10.19 -21.28 -0.48
C ARG A 242 9.99 -19.95 -1.17
N ALA A 243 10.91 -19.60 -2.08
CA ALA A 243 10.79 -18.42 -2.92
C ALA A 243 9.52 -18.49 -3.78
N TRP A 244 8.68 -17.46 -3.71
CA TRP A 244 7.42 -17.38 -4.46
C TRP A 244 7.68 -16.84 -5.87
N LYS A 245 8.09 -17.74 -6.78
CA LYS A 245 8.47 -17.43 -8.15
C LYS A 245 7.89 -18.40 -9.18
N ARG A 246 7.74 -17.93 -10.42
CA ARG A 246 7.28 -18.74 -11.57
C ARG A 246 8.08 -18.38 -12.82
N GLY A 247 8.49 -19.37 -13.60
CA GLY A 247 9.20 -19.18 -14.86
C GLY A 247 8.36 -19.65 -16.05
N TYR A 248 8.38 -18.90 -17.15
CA TYR A 248 7.87 -19.34 -18.45
C TYR A 248 8.92 -19.10 -19.54
N LEU A 249 8.93 -19.99 -20.52
CA LEU A 249 9.72 -19.87 -21.74
C LEU A 249 8.74 -19.64 -22.90
N LEU A 250 8.87 -18.50 -23.57
CA LEU A 250 8.07 -18.13 -24.73
C LEU A 250 8.96 -18.24 -25.96
N TYR A 251 8.71 -19.26 -26.79
CA TYR A 251 9.47 -19.53 -28.00
C TYR A 251 8.57 -19.43 -29.24
N GLY A 252 9.18 -19.10 -30.39
CA GLY A 252 8.51 -19.04 -31.68
C GLY A 252 9.08 -17.96 -32.59
N PRO A 253 8.61 -17.88 -33.85
CA PRO A 253 9.12 -16.91 -34.82
C PRO A 253 9.05 -15.46 -34.30
N PRO A 254 9.91 -14.56 -34.80
CA PRO A 254 9.74 -13.13 -34.53
C PRO A 254 8.37 -12.65 -35.05
N GLY A 255 7.74 -11.74 -34.31
CA GLY A 255 6.43 -11.19 -34.68
C GLY A 255 5.20 -11.99 -34.24
N THR A 256 5.34 -13.12 -33.53
CA THR A 256 4.21 -13.90 -33.00
C THR A 256 3.57 -13.34 -31.72
N GLY A 257 3.89 -12.10 -31.34
CA GLY A 257 3.27 -11.43 -30.20
C GLY A 257 3.78 -11.86 -28.83
N LYS A 258 4.99 -12.45 -28.72
CA LYS A 258 5.62 -12.82 -27.44
C LYS A 258 5.67 -11.65 -26.45
N SER A 259 6.15 -10.48 -26.88
CA SER A 259 6.17 -9.27 -26.05
C SER A 259 4.76 -8.74 -25.75
N SER A 260 3.79 -8.94 -26.65
CA SER A 260 2.38 -8.60 -26.39
C SER A 260 1.75 -9.52 -25.34
N LEU A 261 2.15 -10.79 -25.27
CA LEU A 261 1.76 -11.71 -24.20
C LEU A 261 2.35 -11.28 -22.87
N VAL A 262 3.63 -10.87 -22.81
CA VAL A 262 4.24 -10.28 -21.61
C VAL A 262 3.39 -9.11 -21.09
N ALA A 263 3.03 -8.18 -21.97
CA ALA A 263 2.20 -7.04 -21.62
C ALA A 263 0.79 -7.46 -21.14
N ALA A 264 0.17 -8.46 -21.78
CA ALA A 264 -1.11 -9.01 -21.35
C ALA A 264 -1.04 -9.64 -19.94
N VAL A 265 0.03 -10.39 -19.64
CA VAL A 265 0.29 -10.95 -18.31
C VAL A 265 0.49 -9.85 -17.27
N ALA A 266 1.26 -8.81 -17.60
CA ALA A 266 1.47 -7.65 -16.73
C ALA A 266 0.15 -6.95 -16.40
N ASN A 267 -0.68 -6.69 -17.41
CA ASN A 267 -1.99 -6.08 -17.27
C ASN A 267 -2.97 -6.92 -16.45
N TYR A 268 -2.94 -8.24 -16.63
CA TYR A 268 -3.78 -9.20 -15.91
C TYR A 268 -3.42 -9.29 -14.43
N LEU A 269 -2.13 -9.40 -14.11
CA LEU A 269 -1.65 -9.55 -12.72
C LEU A 269 -1.45 -8.23 -11.98
N LYS A 270 -1.44 -7.11 -12.70
CA LYS A 270 -1.03 -5.79 -12.21
C LYS A 270 0.41 -5.74 -11.69
N PHE A 271 1.33 -6.41 -12.40
CA PHE A 271 2.75 -6.50 -12.05
C PHE A 271 3.59 -5.55 -12.91
N ASP A 272 4.64 -4.96 -12.32
CA ASP A 272 5.58 -4.12 -13.07
C ASP A 272 6.49 -4.99 -13.95
N VAL A 273 6.88 -4.50 -15.12
CA VAL A 273 7.75 -5.21 -16.06
C VAL A 273 9.18 -4.72 -15.91
N TYR A 274 10.15 -5.62 -15.82
CA TYR A 274 11.58 -5.36 -15.80
C TYR A 274 12.18 -6.00 -17.03
N ASP A 275 12.63 -5.19 -17.96
CA ASP A 275 13.22 -5.62 -19.22
C ASP A 275 14.74 -5.72 -19.06
N LEU A 276 15.23 -6.96 -19.06
CA LEU A 276 16.63 -7.30 -18.86
C LEU A 276 17.26 -7.78 -20.18
N GLN A 277 17.99 -6.87 -20.81
CA GLN A 277 18.82 -7.20 -21.96
C GLN A 277 20.19 -7.68 -21.49
N LEU A 278 20.48 -8.97 -21.66
CA LEU A 278 21.72 -9.59 -21.19
C LEU A 278 22.97 -9.00 -21.88
N ALA A 279 22.84 -8.57 -23.15
CA ALA A 279 23.93 -7.95 -23.91
C ALA A 279 24.53 -6.71 -23.22
N ASN A 280 23.75 -6.02 -22.39
CA ASN A 280 24.18 -4.79 -21.70
C ASN A 280 24.85 -5.07 -20.34
N ILE A 281 24.97 -6.33 -19.93
CA ILE A 281 25.49 -6.73 -18.62
C ILE A 281 26.89 -7.30 -18.79
N MET A 282 27.89 -6.56 -18.29
CA MET A 282 29.31 -6.93 -18.43
C MET A 282 29.82 -7.81 -17.29
N ARG A 283 29.20 -7.76 -16.10
CA ARG A 283 29.68 -8.46 -14.89
C ARG A 283 28.54 -9.13 -14.13
N ASP A 284 28.80 -10.33 -13.61
CA ASP A 284 27.84 -11.06 -12.75
C ASP A 284 27.46 -10.28 -11.48
N SER A 285 28.36 -9.43 -10.97
CA SER A 285 28.07 -8.56 -9.83
C SER A 285 26.96 -7.55 -10.13
N ASP A 286 26.89 -7.07 -11.38
CA ASP A 286 25.90 -6.07 -11.78
C ASP A 286 24.54 -6.74 -12.04
N LEU A 287 24.55 -7.96 -12.61
CA LEU A 287 23.37 -8.82 -12.66
C LEU A 287 22.78 -9.06 -11.27
N ARG A 288 23.60 -9.46 -10.30
CA ARG A 288 23.15 -9.67 -8.91
C ARG A 288 22.54 -8.41 -8.31
N LYS A 289 23.17 -7.25 -8.50
CA LYS A 289 22.63 -5.96 -8.02
C LYS A 289 21.28 -5.64 -8.66
N LEU A 290 21.11 -5.89 -9.95
CA LEU A 290 19.85 -5.64 -10.65
C LEU A 290 18.71 -6.51 -10.12
N LEU A 291 18.96 -7.81 -9.90
CA LEU A 291 17.99 -8.73 -9.32
C LEU A 291 17.62 -8.35 -7.88
N LEU A 292 18.61 -7.93 -7.10
CA LEU A 292 18.39 -7.39 -5.76
C LEU A 292 17.70 -6.02 -5.77
N ALA A 293 17.74 -5.27 -6.87
CA ALA A 293 17.02 -4.01 -7.02
C ALA A 293 15.61 -4.19 -7.61
N THR A 294 15.27 -5.35 -8.17
CA THR A 294 13.94 -5.64 -8.70
C THR A 294 12.88 -5.61 -7.59
N GLY A 295 11.79 -4.88 -7.82
CA GLY A 295 10.68 -4.76 -6.88
C GLY A 295 9.84 -6.03 -6.74
N ASN A 296 9.01 -6.09 -5.70
CA ASN A 296 7.99 -7.14 -5.53
C ASN A 296 6.83 -6.93 -6.52
N ARG A 297 6.09 -8.02 -6.84
CA ARG A 297 5.00 -8.03 -7.84
C ARG A 297 5.53 -7.57 -9.20
N SER A 298 6.59 -8.24 -9.65
CA SER A 298 7.31 -7.91 -10.89
C SER A 298 7.36 -9.08 -11.86
N ILE A 299 7.46 -8.76 -13.14
CA ILE A 299 7.74 -9.66 -14.24
C ILE A 299 9.11 -9.28 -14.76
N LEU A 300 10.09 -10.17 -14.67
CA LEU A 300 11.41 -10.02 -15.28
C LEU A 300 11.38 -10.69 -16.66
N VAL A 301 11.60 -9.89 -17.69
CA VAL A 301 11.72 -10.32 -19.07
C VAL A 301 13.21 -10.43 -19.37
N ILE A 302 13.62 -11.56 -19.93
CA ILE A 302 14.98 -11.80 -20.39
C ILE A 302 14.89 -12.01 -21.90
N GLU A 303 15.47 -11.08 -22.66
CA GLU A 303 15.54 -11.13 -24.12
C GLU A 303 16.96 -11.54 -24.57
N ASP A 304 17.07 -12.08 -25.78
CA ASP A 304 18.32 -12.36 -26.50
C ASP A 304 19.32 -13.26 -25.76
N ILE A 305 18.86 -14.40 -25.23
CA ILE A 305 19.76 -15.41 -24.63
C ILE A 305 20.71 -16.02 -25.69
N ASP A 306 20.31 -16.02 -26.96
CA ASP A 306 21.03 -16.70 -28.05
C ASP A 306 22.22 -15.91 -28.61
N CYS A 307 22.31 -14.60 -28.34
CA CYS A 307 23.38 -13.74 -28.88
C CYS A 307 24.74 -13.90 -28.16
N SER A 308 24.85 -14.79 -27.16
CA SER A 308 26.08 -14.98 -26.37
C SER A 308 26.88 -16.23 -26.70
N VAL A 309 26.40 -17.05 -27.66
CA VAL A 309 27.03 -18.33 -28.01
C VAL A 309 27.56 -18.26 -29.45
N ASP A 310 28.75 -17.70 -29.62
CA ASP A 310 29.54 -17.96 -30.83
C ASP A 310 29.86 -19.47 -30.86
N LEU A 311 29.13 -20.21 -31.69
CA LEU A 311 29.42 -21.59 -32.00
C LEU A 311 30.65 -21.64 -32.91
N PRO A 312 31.80 -22.20 -32.51
CA PRO A 312 32.94 -22.34 -33.42
C PRO A 312 32.56 -23.32 -34.53
N ASP A 313 32.50 -22.81 -35.77
CA ASP A 313 32.24 -23.59 -36.99
C ASP A 313 33.35 -24.63 -37.16
N ARG A 314 32.98 -25.93 -37.04
CA ARG A 314 33.89 -27.04 -37.27
C ARG A 314 34.01 -27.28 -38.78
N ARG A 315 34.83 -26.49 -39.47
CA ARG A 315 35.34 -26.83 -40.81
C ARG A 315 36.87 -26.67 -40.88
N HIS A 316 37.51 -27.73 -41.35
CA HIS A 316 38.96 -27.92 -41.48
C HIS A 316 39.72 -26.83 -42.26
N GLY A 317 40.98 -26.60 -41.87
CA GLY A 317 42.09 -26.39 -42.82
C GLY A 317 43.05 -25.22 -42.55
N ASP A 318 44.17 -25.55 -41.89
CA ASP A 318 45.56 -25.04 -42.09
C ASP A 318 45.91 -23.52 -41.98
N GLY A 319 47.08 -23.23 -41.38
CA GLY A 319 47.86 -22.02 -41.64
C GLY A 319 47.86 -20.86 -40.61
N ARG A 320 48.76 -20.95 -39.61
CA ARG A 320 49.37 -19.90 -38.75
C ARG A 320 48.97 -18.41 -38.96
N LYS A 321 48.48 -17.73 -37.89
CA LYS A 321 49.02 -16.45 -37.30
C LYS A 321 48.24 -15.92 -36.06
N GLN A 322 49.04 -15.54 -35.04
CA GLN A 322 48.84 -14.63 -33.88
C GLN A 322 47.84 -14.94 -32.73
N PRO A 323 48.15 -14.56 -31.46
CA PRO A 323 47.38 -14.95 -30.29
C PRO A 323 46.40 -13.85 -29.88
N ASP A 324 45.13 -13.99 -30.26
CA ASP A 324 44.04 -13.26 -29.60
C ASP A 324 43.43 -14.14 -28.52
N GLN A 325 43.40 -13.62 -27.29
CA GLN A 325 42.74 -14.24 -26.14
C GLN A 325 41.21 -14.17 -26.31
N HIS A 326 40.65 -15.11 -27.08
CA HIS A 326 39.23 -15.42 -27.03
C HIS A 326 39.01 -16.61 -26.08
N VAL A 327 38.34 -16.34 -24.94
CA VAL A 327 37.87 -17.38 -24.02
C VAL A 327 36.75 -18.15 -24.71
N GLN A 328 37.09 -19.33 -25.22
CA GLN A 328 36.17 -20.25 -25.89
C GLN A 328 35.26 -20.91 -24.82
N VAL A 329 33.99 -20.49 -24.76
CA VAL A 329 32.98 -21.10 -23.87
C VAL A 329 32.30 -22.25 -24.61
N SER A 330 32.62 -23.49 -24.22
CA SER A 330 32.10 -24.72 -24.81
C SER A 330 30.62 -24.94 -24.48
N LEU A 331 29.86 -25.56 -25.40
CA LEU A 331 28.41 -25.83 -25.30
C LEU A 331 27.92 -26.67 -24.10
N SER A 332 28.82 -27.30 -23.33
CA SER A 332 28.47 -27.87 -22.02
C SER A 332 28.25 -26.80 -20.95
N SER A 333 28.77 -25.59 -21.19
CA SER A 333 28.80 -24.48 -20.25
C SER A 333 27.52 -23.64 -20.28
N SER A 334 26.74 -23.61 -21.37
CA SER A 334 25.49 -22.83 -21.43
C SER A 334 24.34 -23.51 -20.68
N SER A 335 24.21 -24.84 -20.81
CA SER A 335 23.28 -25.63 -19.96
C SER A 335 23.72 -25.59 -18.49
N MET A 336 25.01 -25.75 -18.20
CA MET A 336 25.53 -25.56 -16.84
C MET A 336 25.40 -24.11 -16.36
N ARG A 337 25.49 -23.09 -17.22
CA ARG A 337 25.30 -21.68 -16.84
C ARG A 337 23.85 -21.37 -16.60
N MET A 338 22.90 -21.97 -17.31
CA MET A 338 21.48 -21.87 -16.95
C MET A 338 21.15 -22.62 -15.67
N ASP A 339 21.73 -23.79 -15.43
CA ASP A 339 21.54 -24.52 -14.15
C ASP A 339 22.26 -23.82 -12.98
N HIS A 340 23.43 -23.24 -13.22
CA HIS A 340 24.22 -22.49 -12.24
C HIS A 340 23.69 -21.06 -12.06
N MET A 341 23.06 -20.46 -13.07
CA MET A 341 22.27 -19.23 -12.95
C MET A 341 20.99 -19.56 -12.21
N THR A 342 20.15 -20.48 -12.64
CA THR A 342 18.93 -20.86 -11.89
C THR A 342 19.24 -21.32 -10.45
N GLY A 343 20.39 -21.96 -10.21
CA GLY A 343 20.95 -22.32 -8.90
C GLY A 343 21.45 -21.13 -8.07
N SER A 344 22.34 -20.29 -8.61
CA SER A 344 22.83 -19.08 -7.91
C SER A 344 21.73 -18.04 -7.70
N TRP A 345 20.78 -17.95 -8.64
CA TRP A 345 19.58 -17.13 -8.54
C TRP A 345 18.59 -17.75 -7.56
N ASN A 346 18.55 -19.09 -7.41
CA ASN A 346 17.81 -19.73 -6.32
C ASN A 346 18.35 -19.26 -4.98
N GLU A 347 19.66 -19.28 -4.74
CA GLU A 347 20.26 -18.88 -3.46
C GLU A 347 20.13 -17.37 -3.17
N ASP A 348 20.40 -16.51 -4.15
CA ASP A 348 20.34 -15.06 -3.98
C ASP A 348 18.88 -14.52 -3.93
N LEU A 349 17.93 -15.16 -4.64
CA LEU A 349 16.49 -14.89 -4.43
C LEU A 349 15.93 -15.60 -3.18
N LEU A 350 16.54 -16.65 -2.64
CA LEU A 350 16.04 -17.26 -1.40
C LEU A 350 16.14 -16.29 -0.22
N LEU A 351 17.12 -15.37 -0.24
CA LEU A 351 17.26 -14.31 0.77
C LEU A 351 16.25 -13.16 0.61
N LYS A 352 15.57 -13.06 -0.53
CA LYS A 352 14.63 -11.97 -0.81
C LYS A 352 13.27 -12.55 -1.21
N THR A 353 12.22 -12.27 -0.43
CA THR A 353 10.85 -12.75 -0.73
C THR A 353 10.23 -11.99 -1.92
N VAL A 354 10.89 -12.00 -3.08
CA VAL A 354 10.45 -11.31 -4.28
C VAL A 354 9.37 -12.12 -4.95
N SER A 355 8.22 -11.47 -5.15
CA SER A 355 7.13 -12.01 -5.97
C SER A 355 7.50 -11.75 -7.43
N GLN A 356 8.03 -12.75 -8.11
CA GLN A 356 8.62 -12.57 -9.44
C GLN A 356 8.14 -13.63 -10.42
N ILE A 357 7.70 -13.20 -11.59
CA ILE A 357 7.55 -14.05 -12.77
C ILE A 357 8.76 -13.80 -13.66
N MET A 358 9.41 -14.84 -14.14
CA MET A 358 10.49 -14.75 -15.11
C MET A 358 9.98 -15.23 -16.47
N LEU A 359 10.06 -14.38 -17.48
CA LEU A 359 9.69 -14.69 -18.86
C LEU A 359 10.96 -14.63 -19.71
N VAL A 360 11.32 -15.78 -20.27
CA VAL A 360 12.42 -15.88 -21.23
C VAL A 360 11.81 -15.83 -22.62
N LEU A 361 12.26 -14.87 -23.44
CA LEU A 361 11.87 -14.77 -24.85
C LEU A 361 12.96 -15.40 -25.71
N ASP A 362 12.60 -16.49 -26.37
CA ASP A 362 13.45 -17.19 -27.33
C ASP A 362 12.92 -16.95 -28.74
N SER A 363 13.80 -16.52 -29.64
CA SER A 363 13.47 -16.28 -31.05
C SER A 363 14.08 -17.34 -31.98
N SER A 364 14.79 -18.31 -31.44
CA SER A 364 15.47 -19.36 -32.18
C SER A 364 14.54 -20.54 -32.40
N ILE A 365 14.11 -20.70 -33.66
CA ILE A 365 13.74 -22.01 -34.19
C ILE A 365 14.95 -22.45 -35.00
N HIS A 366 15.70 -23.42 -34.50
CA HIS A 366 16.62 -24.19 -35.33
C HIS A 366 15.89 -25.42 -35.88
#